data_AF-A0A7S3N986-F1
#
_entry.id   AF-A0A7S3N986-F1
#
_cell.length_a   1.000
_cell.length_b   1.000
_cell.length_c   1.000
_cell.angle_alpha   90.00
_cell.angle_beta   90.00
_cell.angle_gamma   90.00
#
_symmetry.space_group_name_H-M   'P 1'
#
loop_
_entity.id
_entity.type
_entity.pdbx_description
1 polymer ?
#
loop_
_entity_poly.entity_id
_entity_poly.type
_entity_poly.pdbx_seq_one_letter_code
_entity_poly.pdbx_strand_id
1 'polypeptide(L)'
;QVVENHQHRYFKFELKDADATELKFVLTSFHGDADIFVSTVEKYPDIDHNQKKSTRSRRFSDEVVYTKMNNTSLIGMYYITVQGYEYSSYNIRATVDRGNDNSKVIPTQLSEGIPLNDVIADSSGKKYYQFRTTMYDTGVTDIKISVTQIAGQVKYYAKYGSLPTETDYDLVAENSNEMIMSSDSEKFVPVGIKYIL
;
A
#
# COMPACT_ATOMS: atom_id res chain seq x y z
N GLN A 1 -9.99 8.42 -3.78
CA GLN A 1 -10.72 9.17 -2.72
C GLN A 1 -10.94 10.60 -3.19
N VAL A 2 -11.81 11.36 -2.53
CA VAL A 2 -12.10 12.76 -2.88
C VAL A 2 -12.14 13.64 -1.63
N VAL A 3 -11.72 14.89 -1.72
CA VAL A 3 -11.87 15.90 -0.66
C VAL A 3 -12.47 17.16 -1.27
N GLU A 4 -13.49 17.70 -0.60
CA GLU A 4 -14.18 18.90 -1.04
C GLU A 4 -13.33 20.16 -0.79
N ASN A 5 -13.68 21.25 -1.45
CA ASN A 5 -13.00 22.53 -1.28
C ASN A 5 -12.99 22.97 0.19
N HIS A 6 -11.80 23.26 0.72
CA HIS A 6 -11.54 23.66 2.11
C HIS A 6 -12.03 22.65 3.16
N GLN A 7 -12.24 21.38 2.78
CA GLN A 7 -12.55 20.30 3.69
C GLN A 7 -11.33 19.42 3.95
N HIS A 8 -11.45 18.59 4.98
CA HIS A 8 -10.41 17.68 5.43
C HIS A 8 -10.86 16.23 5.37
N ARG A 9 -9.91 15.34 5.09
CA ARG A 9 -10.03 13.90 5.36
C ARG A 9 -8.91 13.45 6.26
N TYR A 10 -9.26 12.61 7.23
CA TYR A 10 -8.34 12.14 8.25
C TYR A 10 -8.05 10.65 8.09
N PHE A 11 -6.78 10.29 8.24
CA PHE A 11 -6.28 8.93 8.24
C PHE A 11 -5.35 8.71 9.43
N LYS A 12 -5.12 7.45 9.78
CA LYS A 12 -4.08 7.05 10.71
C LYS A 12 -3.31 5.87 10.16
N PHE A 13 -2.01 5.85 10.40
CA PHE A 13 -1.13 4.75 10.04
C PHE A 13 -0.32 4.32 11.26
N GLU A 14 -0.30 3.02 11.52
CA GLU A 14 0.46 2.41 12.60
C GLU A 14 1.71 1.72 12.05
N LEU A 15 2.88 2.23 12.38
CA LEU A 15 4.14 1.57 12.08
C LEU A 15 4.61 0.78 13.31
N LYS A 16 4.72 -0.54 13.20
CA LYS A 16 5.26 -1.44 14.25
C LYS A 16 6.65 -1.99 13.92
N ASP A 17 7.20 -1.59 12.81
CA ASP A 17 8.42 -2.18 12.26
C ASP A 17 9.66 -1.45 12.75
N ALA A 18 10.40 -2.06 13.68
CA ALA A 18 11.60 -1.48 14.28
C ALA A 18 12.74 -1.28 13.25
N ASP A 19 12.69 -2.07 12.18
CA ASP A 19 13.70 -2.15 11.12
C ASP A 19 13.48 -1.05 10.07
N ALA A 20 12.35 -0.33 10.12
CA ALA A 20 12.04 0.76 9.20
C ALA A 20 13.11 1.86 9.26
N THR A 21 13.71 2.17 8.11
CA THR A 21 14.69 3.25 7.93
C THR A 21 14.06 4.49 7.33
N GLU A 22 12.99 4.35 6.56
CA GLU A 22 12.20 5.45 6.02
C GLU A 22 10.71 5.11 6.02
N LEU A 23 9.87 6.08 6.39
CA LEU A 23 8.42 6.05 6.18
C LEU A 23 8.05 7.25 5.31
N LYS A 24 7.42 6.99 4.18
CA LYS A 24 6.98 8.01 3.23
C LYS A 24 5.49 7.91 2.99
N PHE A 25 4.80 9.04 3.12
CA PHE A 25 3.42 9.20 2.69
C PHE A 25 3.41 9.92 1.36
N VAL A 26 2.79 9.31 0.35
CA VAL A 26 2.66 9.88 -0.99
C VAL A 26 1.18 10.13 -1.25
N LEU A 27 0.85 11.37 -1.54
CA LEU A 27 -0.46 11.81 -2.01
C LEU A 27 -0.33 12.09 -3.51
N THR A 28 -1.12 11.43 -4.33
CA THR A 28 -1.15 11.66 -5.78
C THR A 28 -2.54 12.14 -6.16
N SER A 29 -2.61 13.38 -6.66
CA SER A 29 -3.84 14.03 -7.09
C SER A 29 -4.07 13.77 -8.57
N PHE A 30 -5.23 13.22 -8.90
CA PHE A 30 -5.69 13.05 -10.29
C PHE A 30 -6.40 14.31 -10.82
N HIS A 31 -7.00 15.06 -9.89
CA HIS A 31 -7.65 16.34 -10.15
C HIS A 31 -7.56 17.17 -8.87
N GLY A 32 -7.48 18.48 -9.05
CA GLY A 32 -7.46 19.45 -7.96
C GLY A 32 -6.12 19.56 -7.25
N ASP A 33 -6.09 20.41 -6.24
CA ASP A 33 -4.98 20.63 -5.33
C ASP A 33 -5.33 20.13 -3.93
N ALA A 34 -4.60 19.14 -3.45
CA ALA A 34 -4.74 18.60 -2.11
C ALA A 34 -3.37 18.50 -1.46
N ASP A 35 -3.26 19.01 -0.24
CA ASP A 35 -2.05 18.95 0.57
C ASP A 35 -2.18 17.86 1.63
N ILE A 36 -1.04 17.38 2.13
CA ILE A 36 -0.95 16.41 3.22
C ILE A 36 -0.22 17.00 4.43
N PHE A 37 -0.78 16.80 5.62
CA PHE A 37 -0.20 17.15 6.92
C PHE A 37 -0.10 15.89 7.77
N VAL A 38 1.03 15.71 8.47
CA VAL A 38 1.30 14.53 9.29
C VAL A 38 1.84 14.93 10.65
N SER A 39 1.40 14.22 11.68
CA SER A 39 1.88 14.36 13.05
C SER A 39 1.80 13.03 13.81
N THR A 40 2.74 12.79 14.71
CA THR A 40 2.73 11.64 15.63
C THR A 40 2.07 11.95 16.97
N VAL A 41 1.72 13.22 17.21
CA VAL A 41 1.16 13.71 18.48
C VAL A 41 -0.16 14.43 18.31
N GLU A 42 -0.29 15.25 17.26
CA GLU A 42 -1.52 15.97 16.95
C GLU A 42 -2.47 15.05 16.20
N LYS A 43 -3.70 14.88 16.71
CA LYS A 43 -4.66 13.92 16.16
C LYS A 43 -5.31 14.43 14.87
N TYR A 44 -5.41 15.75 14.74
CA TYR A 44 -5.98 16.43 13.58
C TYR A 44 -4.99 17.46 13.07
N PRO A 45 -3.84 17.04 12.51
CA PRO A 45 -2.83 17.99 12.07
C PRO A 45 -3.39 18.88 10.97
N ASP A 46 -3.05 20.15 11.02
CA ASP A 46 -3.47 21.16 10.04
C ASP A 46 -2.25 21.98 9.58
N ILE A 47 -2.49 23.03 8.81
CA ILE A 47 -1.43 23.88 8.27
C ILE A 47 -0.56 24.55 9.35
N ASP A 48 -1.15 24.84 10.51
CA ASP A 48 -0.51 25.54 11.63
C ASP A 48 0.01 24.55 12.69
N HIS A 49 -0.63 23.38 12.82
CA HIS A 49 -0.34 22.35 13.81
C HIS A 49 0.02 21.04 13.11
N ASN A 50 1.25 20.92 12.61
CA ASN A 50 1.79 19.68 12.05
C ASN A 50 3.26 19.49 12.44
N GLN A 51 3.74 18.25 12.36
CA GLN A 51 5.19 17.99 12.45
C GLN A 51 5.84 18.03 11.08
N LYS A 52 5.12 17.54 10.07
CA LYS A 52 5.53 17.58 8.67
C LYS A 52 4.31 17.87 7.79
N LYS A 53 4.56 18.54 6.67
CA LYS A 53 3.58 18.79 5.62
C LYS A 53 4.23 18.55 4.26
N SER A 54 3.41 18.36 3.22
CA SER A 54 3.93 18.21 1.87
C SER A 54 4.82 19.40 1.51
N THR A 55 5.94 19.09 0.88
CA THR A 55 6.69 20.09 0.13
C THR A 55 5.93 20.29 -1.17
N ARG A 56 5.67 21.55 -1.57
CA ARG A 56 5.05 21.89 -2.86
C ARG A 56 5.94 21.41 -4.02
N SER A 57 5.90 20.11 -4.33
CA SER A 57 6.40 19.58 -5.57
C SER A 57 5.48 20.13 -6.63
N ARG A 58 6.01 20.85 -7.62
CA ARG A 58 5.26 21.45 -8.73
C ARG A 58 4.68 20.40 -9.70
N ARG A 59 4.23 19.24 -9.18
CA ARG A 59 3.75 18.07 -9.90
C ARG A 59 2.57 17.49 -9.12
N PHE A 60 1.75 16.69 -9.81
CA PHE A 60 0.55 15.99 -9.32
C PHE A 60 0.74 15.07 -8.10
N SER A 61 1.90 15.09 -7.44
CA SER A 61 2.20 14.26 -6.28
C SER A 61 2.92 15.07 -5.21
N ASP A 62 2.45 14.88 -3.99
CA ASP A 62 2.96 15.46 -2.75
C ASP A 62 3.50 14.35 -1.86
N GLU A 63 4.56 14.65 -1.11
CA GLU A 63 5.20 13.67 -0.23
C GLU A 63 5.55 14.23 1.14
N VAL A 64 5.45 13.36 2.15
CA VAL A 64 5.96 13.58 3.50
C VAL A 64 6.85 12.40 3.88
N VAL A 65 8.10 12.68 4.21
CA VAL A 65 9.12 11.66 4.50
C VAL A 65 9.61 11.78 5.94
N TYR A 66 9.60 10.65 6.66
CA TYR A 66 10.26 10.43 7.95
C TYR A 66 11.43 9.47 7.75
N THR A 67 12.65 9.94 7.95
CA THR A 67 13.86 9.11 7.89
C THR A 67 14.35 8.84 9.30
N LYS A 68 14.71 7.59 9.60
CA LYS A 68 15.29 7.18 10.87
C LYS A 68 16.64 7.87 11.06
N MET A 69 16.76 8.64 12.13
CA MET A 69 18.03 9.20 12.59
C MET A 69 18.69 8.28 13.61
N ASN A 70 19.99 8.48 13.87
CA ASN A 70 20.72 7.71 14.88
C ASN A 70 19.97 7.69 16.22
N ASN A 71 19.79 6.49 16.78
CA ASN A 71 19.06 6.24 18.05
C ASN A 71 17.57 6.64 18.07
N THR A 72 16.93 6.83 16.91
CA THR A 72 15.48 7.06 16.83
C THR A 72 14.76 5.83 16.28
N SER A 73 13.48 5.69 16.62
CA SER A 73 12.58 4.70 16.04
C SER A 73 11.49 5.40 15.25
N LEU A 74 11.06 4.79 14.15
CA LEU A 74 9.87 5.22 13.41
C LEU A 74 8.60 4.49 13.89
N ILE A 75 8.70 3.62 14.88
CA ILE A 75 7.52 2.96 15.46
C ILE A 75 6.61 4.02 16.09
N GLY A 76 5.32 3.97 15.74
CA GLY A 76 4.35 4.87 16.32
C GLY A 76 3.10 5.06 15.47
N MET A 77 2.19 5.89 16.00
CA MET A 77 1.02 6.37 15.27
C MET A 77 1.37 7.61 14.48
N TYR A 78 0.91 7.64 13.24
CA TYR A 78 0.96 8.79 12.36
C TYR A 78 -0.48 9.18 12.05
N TYR A 79 -0.87 10.35 12.53
CA TYR A 79 -2.11 11.02 12.17
C TYR A 79 -1.89 11.85 10.92
N ILE A 80 -2.77 11.70 9.95
CA ILE A 80 -2.60 12.24 8.61
C ILE A 80 -3.87 12.99 8.24
N THR A 81 -3.72 14.24 7.81
CA THR A 81 -4.80 15.04 7.25
C THR A 81 -4.51 15.30 5.79
N VAL A 82 -5.50 15.06 4.93
CA VAL A 82 -5.51 15.54 3.55
C VAL A 82 -6.49 16.70 3.47
N GLN A 83 -6.03 17.86 3.00
CA GLN A 83 -6.85 19.07 2.86
C GLN A 83 -7.02 19.43 1.39
N GLY A 84 -8.25 19.66 0.95
CA GLY A 84 -8.52 20.22 -0.37
C GLY A 84 -8.39 21.75 -0.36
N TYR A 85 -7.56 22.32 -1.23
CA TYR A 85 -7.63 23.76 -1.55
C TYR A 85 -8.67 24.06 -2.62
N GLU A 86 -9.04 23.01 -3.35
CA GLU A 86 -10.20 22.93 -4.22
C GLU A 86 -10.77 21.51 -4.14
N TYR A 87 -11.81 21.21 -4.92
CA TYR A 87 -12.28 19.84 -5.05
C TYR A 87 -11.18 18.98 -5.67
N SER A 88 -10.76 17.95 -4.93
CA SER A 88 -9.62 17.13 -5.32
C SER A 88 -9.95 15.66 -5.26
N SER A 89 -9.53 14.93 -6.30
CA SER A 89 -9.57 13.47 -6.32
C SER A 89 -8.15 12.93 -6.27
N TYR A 90 -7.91 11.96 -5.40
CA TYR A 90 -6.54 11.53 -5.07
C TYR A 90 -6.46 10.07 -4.61
N ASN A 91 -5.25 9.53 -4.61
CA ASN A 91 -4.87 8.37 -3.80
C ASN A 91 -3.79 8.76 -2.80
N ILE A 92 -3.77 8.08 -1.65
CA ILE A 92 -2.74 8.25 -0.64
C ILE A 92 -2.16 6.86 -0.29
N ARG A 93 -0.84 6.77 -0.16
CA ARG A 93 -0.13 5.54 0.19
C ARG A 93 0.98 5.82 1.19
N ALA A 94 1.14 4.93 2.16
CA ALA A 94 2.33 4.86 3.01
C ALA A 94 3.30 3.81 2.44
N THR A 95 4.58 4.14 2.30
CA THR A 95 5.65 3.23 1.91
C THR A 95 6.71 3.21 2.99
N VAL A 96 7.18 2.01 3.36
CA VAL A 96 8.19 1.80 4.40
C VAL A 96 9.42 1.16 3.77
N ASP A 97 10.55 1.86 3.84
CA ASP A 97 11.88 1.34 3.52
C ASP A 97 12.53 0.75 4.78
N ARG A 98 13.33 -0.29 4.61
CA ARG A 98 14.09 -1.01 5.66
C ARG A 98 15.59 -1.02 5.34
N GLY A 99 16.02 -0.31 4.31
CA GLY A 99 17.36 -0.44 3.75
C GLY A 99 17.57 -1.80 3.11
N ASN A 100 18.84 -2.19 2.92
CA ASN A 100 19.23 -3.43 2.25
C ASN A 100 19.16 -4.67 3.16
N ASP A 101 18.43 -4.62 4.26
CA ASP A 101 18.27 -5.80 5.13
C ASP A 101 17.25 -6.76 4.52
N ASN A 102 17.76 -7.68 3.69
CA ASN A 102 16.99 -8.71 3.02
C ASN A 102 16.54 -9.85 3.95
N SER A 103 16.83 -9.79 5.26
CA SER A 103 16.49 -10.87 6.20
C SER A 103 14.99 -10.99 6.49
N LYS A 104 14.21 -9.94 6.22
CA LYS A 104 12.78 -9.88 6.52
C LYS A 104 11.97 -9.43 5.30
N VAL A 105 11.25 -10.39 4.72
CA VAL A 105 10.29 -10.11 3.64
C VAL A 105 9.00 -9.58 4.25
N ILE A 106 8.64 -8.33 3.93
CA ILE A 106 7.35 -7.74 4.31
C ILE A 106 6.53 -7.50 3.05
N PRO A 107 5.45 -8.26 2.83
CA PRO A 107 4.62 -8.11 1.64
C PRO A 107 3.91 -6.76 1.58
N THR A 108 3.82 -6.19 0.38
CA THR A 108 3.08 -4.96 0.13
C THR A 108 1.58 -5.23 0.23
N GLN A 109 0.88 -4.45 1.06
CA GLN A 109 -0.55 -4.59 1.25
C GLN A 109 -1.32 -4.10 0.01
N LEU A 110 -2.14 -4.98 -0.56
CA LEU A 110 -3.15 -4.64 -1.56
C LEU A 110 -4.49 -4.39 -0.86
N SER A 111 -5.28 -3.52 -1.47
CA SER A 111 -6.64 -3.19 -1.05
C SER A 111 -7.57 -3.33 -2.24
N GLU A 112 -8.78 -3.83 -1.99
CA GLU A 112 -9.79 -4.04 -3.02
C GLU A 112 -10.10 -2.73 -3.77
N GLY A 113 -10.15 -2.81 -5.10
CA GLY A 113 -10.46 -1.68 -5.98
C GLY A 113 -9.42 -0.57 -6.04
N ILE A 114 -8.33 -0.64 -5.26
CA ILE A 114 -7.26 0.36 -5.25
C ILE A 114 -6.08 -0.19 -6.07
N PRO A 115 -5.84 0.34 -7.29
CA PRO A 115 -4.71 -0.09 -8.10
C PRO A 115 -3.40 0.30 -7.41
N LEU A 116 -2.42 -0.62 -7.46
CA LEU A 116 -1.07 -0.39 -6.98
C LEU A 116 -0.12 -0.27 -8.18
N ASN A 117 0.48 0.90 -8.36
CA ASN A 117 1.58 1.07 -9.30
C ASN A 117 2.89 0.71 -8.58
N ASP A 118 3.61 -0.26 -9.13
CA ASP A 118 4.91 -0.67 -8.62
C ASP A 118 5.83 -1.16 -9.75
N VAL A 119 7.13 -1.19 -9.48
CA VAL A 119 8.16 -1.68 -10.38
C VAL A 119 8.88 -2.84 -9.71
N ILE A 120 8.96 -3.98 -10.39
CA ILE A 120 9.78 -5.12 -9.99
C ILE A 120 11.13 -4.95 -10.72
N ALA A 121 12.03 -4.18 -10.12
CA ALA A 121 13.35 -3.86 -10.68
C ALA A 121 14.51 -4.23 -9.75
N ASP A 122 14.26 -5.03 -8.71
CA ASP A 122 15.30 -5.45 -7.78
C ASP A 122 16.17 -6.59 -8.37
N SER A 123 17.33 -6.83 -7.76
CA SER A 123 18.27 -7.88 -8.20
C SER A 123 17.70 -9.29 -8.06
N SER A 124 16.66 -9.48 -7.25
CA SER A 124 15.96 -10.76 -7.08
C SER A 124 14.86 -10.99 -8.12
N GLY A 125 14.35 -9.92 -8.76
CA GLY A 125 13.24 -9.96 -9.69
C GLY A 125 11.92 -10.36 -9.05
N LYS A 126 11.77 -10.18 -7.72
CA LYS A 126 10.67 -10.74 -6.92
C LYS A 126 10.11 -9.70 -5.96
N LYS A 127 8.78 -9.63 -5.86
CA LYS A 127 8.09 -8.80 -4.86
C LYS A 127 6.93 -9.54 -4.26
N TYR A 128 6.81 -9.45 -2.94
CA TYR A 128 5.68 -10.04 -2.24
C TYR A 128 4.58 -9.01 -2.04
N TYR A 129 3.34 -9.44 -2.23
CA TYR A 129 2.13 -8.69 -1.94
C TYR A 129 1.21 -9.51 -1.04
N GLN A 130 0.32 -8.84 -0.32
CA GLN A 130 -0.68 -9.52 0.51
C GLN A 130 -2.01 -8.78 0.52
N PHE A 131 -3.09 -9.50 0.74
CA PHE A 131 -4.39 -8.92 1.06
C PHE A 131 -5.17 -9.83 2.01
N ARG A 132 -6.15 -9.26 2.71
CA ARG A 132 -7.02 -10.03 3.61
C ARG A 132 -8.43 -10.05 3.04
N THR A 133 -9.05 -11.23 3.05
CA THR A 133 -10.48 -11.37 2.73
C THR A 133 -11.28 -11.78 3.95
N THR A 134 -12.53 -11.36 3.98
CA THR A 134 -13.53 -11.68 5.01
C THR A 134 -14.87 -11.97 4.34
N MET A 135 -14.92 -13.02 3.53
CA MET A 135 -16.13 -13.42 2.82
C MET A 135 -16.91 -14.39 3.71
N TYR A 136 -17.78 -13.84 4.57
CA TYR A 136 -18.59 -14.62 5.51
C TYR A 136 -19.93 -15.08 4.94
N ASP A 137 -20.40 -14.42 3.88
CA ASP A 137 -21.69 -14.72 3.29
C ASP A 137 -21.59 -15.70 2.12
N THR A 138 -22.61 -16.54 1.96
CA THR A 138 -22.64 -17.74 1.11
C THR A 138 -22.64 -17.48 -0.40
N GLY A 139 -22.69 -16.21 -0.82
CA GLY A 139 -22.51 -15.78 -2.21
C GLY A 139 -21.05 -15.65 -2.61
N VAL A 140 -20.24 -16.67 -2.30
CA VAL A 140 -18.78 -16.65 -2.49
C VAL A 140 -18.46 -16.33 -3.95
N THR A 141 -17.81 -15.20 -4.17
CA THR A 141 -17.30 -14.82 -5.49
C THR A 141 -15.83 -15.13 -5.60
N ASP A 142 -15.38 -15.42 -6.81
CA ASP A 142 -13.96 -15.55 -7.10
C ASP A 142 -13.19 -14.29 -6.67
N ILE A 143 -11.94 -14.48 -6.25
CA ILE A 143 -11.04 -13.36 -6.04
C ILE A 143 -10.25 -13.16 -7.32
N LYS A 144 -10.47 -12.01 -7.97
CA LYS A 144 -9.75 -11.64 -9.18
C LYS A 144 -8.70 -10.57 -8.86
N ILE A 145 -7.44 -10.91 -9.12
CA ILE A 145 -6.33 -9.96 -9.12
C ILE A 145 -6.02 -9.64 -10.58
N SER A 146 -6.12 -8.36 -10.94
CA SER A 146 -5.81 -7.90 -12.29
C SER A 146 -4.53 -7.09 -12.27
N VAL A 147 -3.66 -7.33 -13.25
CA VAL A 147 -2.38 -6.65 -13.40
C VAL A 147 -2.31 -6.11 -14.82
N THR A 148 -2.05 -4.81 -14.93
CA THR A 148 -1.77 -4.17 -16.22
C THR A 148 -0.25 -4.08 -16.38
N GLN A 149 0.31 -4.90 -17.25
CA GLN A 149 1.73 -4.89 -17.54
C GLN A 149 2.07 -3.71 -18.45
N ILE A 150 2.92 -2.80 -17.97
CA ILE A 150 3.45 -1.70 -18.80
C ILE A 150 4.66 -2.18 -19.60
N ALA A 151 5.52 -3.01 -19.01
CA ALA A 151 6.68 -3.60 -19.65
C ALA A 151 7.08 -4.93 -18.98
N GLY A 152 7.69 -5.83 -19.75
CA GLY A 152 8.15 -7.14 -19.28
C GLY A 152 7.05 -8.21 -19.23
N GLN A 153 7.43 -9.41 -18.80
CA GLN A 153 6.51 -10.51 -18.47
C GLN A 153 6.60 -10.75 -16.98
N VAL A 154 5.47 -11.09 -16.37
CA VAL A 154 5.42 -11.45 -14.95
C VAL A 154 4.70 -12.78 -14.79
N LYS A 155 5.19 -13.52 -13.80
CA LYS A 155 4.63 -14.79 -13.33
C LYS A 155 4.28 -14.58 -11.86
N TYR A 156 3.11 -15.07 -11.48
CA TYR A 156 2.57 -14.86 -10.16
C TYR A 156 2.36 -16.19 -9.46
N TYR A 157 2.72 -16.24 -8.19
CA TYR A 157 2.39 -17.37 -7.33
C TYR A 157 1.56 -16.86 -6.17
N ALA A 158 0.49 -17.57 -5.81
CA ALA A 158 -0.31 -17.22 -4.64
C ALA A 158 -0.41 -18.39 -3.67
N LYS A 159 -0.44 -18.04 -2.38
CA LYS A 159 -0.59 -18.99 -1.28
C LYS A 159 -1.43 -18.42 -0.15
N TYR A 160 -2.24 -19.27 0.47
CA TYR A 160 -3.08 -18.89 1.60
C TYR A 160 -2.29 -19.00 2.91
N GLY A 161 -2.30 -17.94 3.73
CA GLY A 161 -1.75 -17.98 5.08
C GLY A 161 -0.22 -17.91 5.23
N SER A 162 0.56 -18.18 4.18
CA SER A 162 2.02 -18.02 4.19
C SER A 162 2.56 -17.48 2.87
N LEU A 163 3.80 -16.99 2.87
CA LEU A 163 4.49 -16.57 1.64
C LEU A 163 4.61 -17.74 0.66
N PRO A 164 4.25 -17.56 -0.63
CA PRO A 164 4.50 -18.55 -1.66
C PRO A 164 5.99 -18.60 -2.02
N THR A 165 6.41 -19.72 -2.60
CA THR A 165 7.67 -19.83 -3.34
C THR A 165 7.39 -20.38 -4.73
N GLU A 166 8.39 -20.40 -5.61
CA GLU A 166 8.23 -20.95 -6.97
C GLU A 166 7.94 -22.47 -6.98
N THR A 167 8.22 -23.17 -5.88
CA THR A 167 7.98 -24.61 -5.72
C THR A 167 6.91 -24.95 -4.68
N ASP A 168 6.40 -23.95 -3.97
CA ASP A 168 5.40 -24.11 -2.91
C ASP A 168 4.35 -23.00 -2.98
N TYR A 169 3.24 -23.29 -3.66
CA TYR A 169 2.16 -22.36 -3.95
C TYR A 169 0.82 -23.10 -4.07
N ASP A 170 -0.28 -22.37 -3.91
CA ASP A 170 -1.64 -22.90 -4.10
C ASP A 170 -2.15 -22.66 -5.52
N LEU A 171 -1.76 -21.52 -6.11
CA LEU A 171 -2.15 -21.08 -7.45
C LEU A 171 -0.97 -20.42 -8.16
N VAL A 172 -0.87 -20.62 -9.48
CA VAL A 172 0.11 -19.96 -10.34
C VAL A 172 -0.60 -19.39 -11.57
N ALA A 173 -0.18 -18.20 -12.01
CA ALA A 173 -0.59 -17.62 -13.28
C ALA A 173 0.65 -17.14 -14.03
N GLU A 174 0.75 -17.50 -15.30
CA GLU A 174 1.89 -17.17 -16.17
C GLU A 174 1.40 -16.38 -17.37
N ASN A 175 2.07 -15.27 -17.70
CA ASN A 175 1.76 -14.46 -18.90
C ASN A 175 0.27 -14.07 -19.02
N SER A 176 -0.41 -13.97 -17.88
CA SER A 176 -1.81 -13.58 -17.78
C SER A 176 -1.90 -12.20 -17.13
N ASN A 177 -2.85 -11.38 -17.58
CA ASN A 177 -3.17 -10.12 -16.90
C ASN A 177 -4.05 -10.36 -15.66
N GLU A 178 -4.45 -11.61 -15.41
CA GLU A 178 -5.40 -11.95 -14.37
C GLU A 178 -4.97 -13.22 -13.64
N MET A 179 -5.10 -13.18 -12.32
CA MET A 179 -5.08 -14.35 -11.45
C MET A 179 -6.46 -14.47 -10.81
N ILE A 180 -7.08 -15.65 -10.94
CA ILE A 180 -8.41 -15.94 -10.39
C ILE A 180 -8.27 -17.03 -9.34
N MET A 181 -8.56 -16.68 -8.09
CA MET A 181 -8.77 -17.67 -7.02
C MET A 181 -10.24 -18.05 -7.05
N SER A 182 -10.53 -19.15 -7.74
CA SER A 182 -11.91 -19.61 -7.91
C SER A 182 -12.49 -20.14 -6.60
N SER A 183 -13.70 -19.70 -6.30
CA SER A 183 -14.53 -20.16 -5.18
C SER A 183 -14.90 -21.64 -5.24
N ASP A 184 -14.88 -22.24 -6.44
CA ASP A 184 -15.14 -23.67 -6.67
C ASP A 184 -13.91 -24.56 -6.38
N SER A 185 -12.73 -23.96 -6.14
CA SER A 185 -11.51 -24.72 -5.85
C SER A 185 -11.52 -25.27 -4.42
N GLU A 186 -11.14 -26.53 -4.25
CA GLU A 186 -10.94 -27.15 -2.91
C GLU A 186 -9.89 -26.41 -2.07
N LYS A 187 -8.98 -25.66 -2.72
CA LYS A 187 -7.98 -24.84 -2.04
C LYS A 187 -8.48 -23.45 -1.66
N PHE A 188 -9.71 -23.07 -2.03
CA PHE A 188 -10.21 -21.72 -1.80
C PHE A 188 -10.41 -21.46 -0.31
N VAL A 189 -9.78 -20.38 0.18
CA VAL A 189 -9.93 -19.95 1.57
C VAL A 189 -10.66 -18.61 1.60
N PRO A 190 -11.95 -18.54 2.00
CA PRO A 190 -12.76 -17.31 1.94
C PRO A 190 -12.32 -16.24 2.95
N VAL A 191 -11.71 -16.64 4.06
CA VAL A 191 -11.33 -15.76 5.16
C VAL A 191 -9.86 -15.93 5.50
N GLY A 192 -9.11 -14.83 5.57
CA GLY A 192 -7.70 -14.84 5.97
C GLY A 192 -6.80 -14.07 5.02
N ILE A 193 -5.50 -14.14 5.29
CA ILE A 193 -4.47 -13.43 4.52
C ILE A 193 -4.03 -14.31 3.33
N LYS A 194 -3.93 -13.68 2.17
CA LYS A 194 -3.43 -14.26 0.92
C LYS A 194 -2.13 -13.54 0.59
N TYR A 195 -1.15 -14.31 0.17
CA TYR A 195 0.15 -13.81 -0.25
C TYR A 195 0.35 -14.07 -1.73
N ILE A 196 1.00 -13.13 -2.41
CA ILE A 196 1.36 -13.20 -3.82
C ILE A 196 2.86 -12.95 -3.92
N LEU A 197 3.56 -13.70 -4.78
CA LEU A 197 4.92 -13.47 -5.25
C LEU A 197 4.88 -13.12 -6.73
#